data_AF-A0A2A4R722-F1
#
_entry.id   AF-A0A2A4R722-F1
#
_cell.length_a   1.000
_cell.length_b   1.000
_cell.length_c   1.000
_cell.angle_alpha   90.00
_cell.angle_beta   90.00
_cell.angle_gamma   90.00
#
_symmetry.space_group_name_H-M   'P 1'
#
loop_
_entity.id
_entity.type
_entity.pdbx_description
1 polymer ?
#
loop_
_entity_poly.entity_id
_entity_poly.type
_entity_poly.pdbx_seq_one_letter_code
_entity_poly.pdbx_strand_id
1 'polypeptide(L)'
;MNIKRIALTVVAATLFLTSCNTDSDLPVYTPRGDYEGGILVVNEGPFGEGTGTITYVSGDFSEKKDNIYNAENGVEIGNILQSMVLYGNQAFLVVNVSNKIEVVNRFTFLRENTIDEHLVNPRYAVVANHKLYVSNWGDTASETDDFIAVFNVETLTHEKDISVVLGPEKMNVVGTKIFIAHEGAWGINNKVSVINTGSDEISSVIEVGEVPNSMGVDSAGNLWVLCGGIPAWTGNETFGSLYMINTIADVVEKTFTFDNAHPDHVTLDGNNVLYAINSDVYGMGANATELPTEVLLTVDTATLYGLRASGNYLFASHYEDYSSKGSLTMYNYMSTELLNTVSVGVGPNAVHFNN
;
A
#
# COMPACT_ATOMS: atom_id res chain seq x y z
N MET A 1 -91.79 -14.27 -14.56
CA MET A 1 -92.60 -13.80 -13.42
C MET A 1 -91.79 -14.09 -12.18
N ASN A 2 -91.37 -13.01 -11.52
CA ASN A 2 -90.08 -12.90 -10.83
C ASN A 2 -90.24 -13.03 -9.32
N ILE A 3 -89.16 -13.51 -8.69
CA ILE A 3 -89.06 -13.84 -7.28
C ILE A 3 -87.88 -13.06 -6.65
N LYS A 4 -88.02 -12.76 -5.35
CA LYS A 4 -87.06 -12.29 -4.32
C LYS A 4 -86.86 -10.77 -4.27
N ARG A 5 -87.47 -10.08 -3.29
CA ARG A 5 -87.23 -9.99 -1.82
C ARG A 5 -86.08 -9.02 -1.48
N ILE A 6 -86.52 -7.93 -0.86
CA ILE A 6 -85.80 -6.76 -0.36
C ILE A 6 -85.18 -7.07 1.01
N ALA A 7 -83.96 -6.58 1.25
CA ALA A 7 -83.48 -6.28 2.60
C ALA A 7 -82.56 -5.04 2.54
N LEU A 8 -82.90 -4.05 3.37
CA LEU A 8 -82.28 -2.74 3.52
C LEU A 8 -81.28 -2.80 4.68
N THR A 9 -80.01 -2.44 4.49
CA THR A 9 -79.03 -2.34 5.59
C THR A 9 -78.06 -1.16 5.39
N VAL A 10 -78.26 -0.14 6.22
CA VAL A 10 -77.32 0.77 6.90
C VAL A 10 -76.00 1.14 6.19
N VAL A 11 -75.89 2.42 5.82
CA VAL A 11 -74.62 3.10 5.50
C VAL A 11 -73.98 3.57 6.81
N ALA A 12 -72.83 2.99 7.16
CA ALA A 12 -71.99 3.46 8.27
C ALA A 12 -70.50 3.43 7.87
N ALA A 13 -69.91 4.62 7.91
CA ALA A 13 -68.50 4.99 7.94
C ALA A 13 -67.45 3.88 7.70
N THR A 14 -66.85 3.88 6.50
CA THR A 14 -65.50 3.36 6.30
C THR A 14 -64.53 4.53 6.25
N LEU A 15 -63.89 4.78 7.40
CA LEU A 15 -62.68 5.57 7.50
C LEU A 15 -61.63 4.96 6.55
N PHE A 16 -61.18 5.77 5.59
CA PHE A 16 -59.98 5.49 4.82
C PHE A 16 -58.78 5.60 5.75
N LEU A 17 -58.35 4.48 6.35
CA LEU A 17 -56.99 4.33 6.85
C LEU A 17 -56.12 3.89 5.68
N THR A 18 -55.69 4.87 4.88
CA THR A 18 -54.56 4.69 3.97
C THR A 18 -53.29 4.67 4.83
N SER A 19 -52.87 3.48 5.26
CA SER A 19 -51.50 3.27 5.73
C SER A 19 -50.58 3.38 4.53
N CYS A 20 -50.00 4.55 4.31
CA CYS A 20 -48.79 4.66 3.50
C CYS A 20 -47.68 3.93 4.27
N ASN A 21 -47.41 2.67 3.94
CA ASN A 21 -46.08 2.12 4.18
C ASN A 21 -45.15 2.85 3.21
N THR A 22 -44.49 3.89 3.68
CA THR A 22 -43.23 4.34 3.08
C THR A 22 -42.15 3.41 3.62
N ASP A 23 -42.22 2.13 3.23
CA ASP A 23 -41.01 1.30 3.23
C ASP A 23 -40.16 1.89 2.11
N SER A 24 -39.31 2.84 2.48
CA SER A 24 -38.20 3.22 1.65
C SER A 24 -37.32 1.98 1.51
N ASP A 25 -37.42 1.31 0.36
CA ASP A 25 -36.45 0.33 -0.13
C ASP A 25 -35.10 1.03 -0.34
N LEU A 26 -34.48 1.46 0.77
CA LEU A 26 -33.08 1.80 0.78
C LEU A 26 -32.32 0.49 0.61
N PRO A 27 -31.36 0.40 -0.33
CA PRO A 27 -30.59 -0.82 -0.50
C PRO A 27 -29.91 -1.16 0.83
N VAL A 28 -30.24 -2.33 1.38
CA VAL A 28 -29.57 -2.86 2.57
C VAL A 28 -28.16 -3.21 2.15
N TYR A 29 -27.20 -2.45 2.66
CA TYR A 29 -25.79 -2.74 2.46
C TYR A 29 -25.46 -4.08 3.12
N THR A 30 -24.97 -5.03 2.32
CA THR A 30 -24.47 -6.31 2.80
C THR A 30 -22.95 -6.29 2.70
N PRO A 31 -22.22 -6.44 3.83
CA PRO A 31 -20.77 -6.45 3.80
C PRO A 31 -20.22 -7.54 2.87
N ARG A 32 -19.18 -7.22 2.10
CA ARG A 32 -18.50 -8.17 1.19
C ARG A 32 -17.70 -9.24 1.93
N GLY A 33 -17.44 -9.04 3.23
CA GLY A 33 -16.78 -9.98 4.13
C GLY A 33 -16.32 -9.32 5.42
N ASP A 34 -15.79 -10.11 6.36
CA ASP A 34 -15.40 -9.71 7.71
C ASP A 34 -14.29 -8.64 7.77
N TYR A 35 -13.55 -8.46 6.68
CA TYR A 35 -12.40 -7.57 6.63
C TYR A 35 -12.66 -6.28 5.83
N GLU A 36 -13.89 -6.08 5.34
CA GLU A 36 -14.25 -4.89 4.57
C GLU A 36 -14.23 -3.60 5.41
N GLY A 37 -13.74 -2.51 4.82
CA GLY A 37 -13.73 -1.18 5.43
C GLY A 37 -12.74 -0.99 6.57
N GLY A 38 -11.88 -1.98 6.84
CA GLY A 38 -10.80 -1.86 7.81
C GLY A 38 -9.44 -1.56 7.20
N ILE A 39 -8.42 -1.76 8.01
CA ILE A 39 -7.02 -1.53 7.74
C ILE A 39 -6.31 -2.87 7.78
N LEU A 40 -5.54 -3.17 6.74
CA LEU A 40 -4.70 -4.35 6.64
C LEU A 40 -3.25 -3.92 6.86
N VAL A 41 -2.60 -4.51 7.85
CA VAL A 41 -1.20 -4.28 8.19
C VAL A 41 -0.41 -5.48 7.73
N VAL A 42 0.54 -5.25 6.82
CA VAL A 42 1.47 -6.24 6.31
C VAL A 42 2.64 -6.36 7.29
N ASN A 43 2.91 -7.57 7.74
CA ASN A 43 4.01 -7.86 8.65
C ASN A 43 4.94 -8.88 7.99
N GLU A 44 6.21 -8.53 7.80
CA GLU A 44 7.19 -9.37 7.12
C GLU A 44 7.39 -10.72 7.83
N GLY A 45 7.33 -10.70 9.16
CA GLY A 45 7.73 -11.82 10.00
C GLY A 45 9.25 -11.88 10.19
N PRO A 46 9.74 -12.79 11.06
CA PRO A 46 11.17 -12.96 11.27
C PRO A 46 11.84 -13.60 10.05
N PHE A 47 13.01 -13.07 9.66
CA PHE A 47 13.79 -13.59 8.53
C PHE A 47 14.36 -14.99 8.81
N GLY A 48 14.33 -15.87 7.80
CA GLY A 48 14.87 -17.22 7.86
C GLY A 48 13.91 -18.22 8.49
N GLU A 49 13.62 -18.06 9.78
CA GLU A 49 12.69 -18.92 10.53
C GLU A 49 11.44 -18.14 10.91
N GLY A 50 10.31 -18.45 10.26
CA GLY A 50 9.02 -17.83 10.56
C GLY A 50 8.17 -17.55 9.34
N THR A 51 7.08 -16.81 9.55
CA THR A 51 6.12 -16.47 8.50
C THR A 51 5.71 -15.01 8.62
N GLY A 52 5.49 -14.39 7.46
CA GLY A 52 4.76 -13.15 7.39
C GLY A 52 3.32 -13.34 7.84
N THR A 53 2.69 -12.24 8.24
CA THR A 53 1.31 -12.24 8.72
C THR A 53 0.60 -10.98 8.27
N ILE A 54 -0.73 -11.03 8.20
CA ILE A 54 -1.55 -9.86 7.96
C ILE A 54 -2.43 -9.65 9.18
N THR A 55 -2.34 -8.45 9.76
CA THR A 55 -3.22 -8.04 10.86
C THR A 55 -4.32 -7.17 10.28
N TYR A 56 -5.57 -7.54 10.53
CA TYR A 56 -6.72 -6.68 10.29
C TYR A 56 -7.00 -5.82 11.51
N VAL A 57 -7.28 -4.54 11.29
CA VAL A 57 -7.78 -3.59 12.27
C VAL A 57 -9.02 -2.94 11.69
N SER A 58 -10.15 -2.99 12.39
CA SER A 58 -11.38 -2.28 11.99
C SER A 58 -11.14 -0.77 11.85
N GLY A 59 -11.93 -0.09 11.00
CA GLY A 59 -11.74 1.34 10.71
C GLY A 59 -11.90 2.26 11.92
N ASP A 60 -12.65 1.83 12.94
CA ASP A 60 -12.80 2.53 14.22
C ASP A 60 -11.83 2.04 15.31
N PHE A 61 -10.91 1.14 14.97
CA PHE A 61 -9.93 0.52 15.85
C PHE A 61 -10.52 -0.30 17.01
N SER A 62 -11.82 -0.60 17.00
CA SER A 62 -12.49 -1.35 18.09
C SER A 62 -12.20 -2.85 18.07
N GLU A 63 -11.95 -3.39 16.88
CA GLU A 63 -11.63 -4.79 16.62
C GLU A 63 -10.28 -4.93 15.90
N LYS A 64 -9.55 -5.99 16.27
CA LYS A 64 -8.35 -6.47 15.59
C LYS A 64 -8.34 -7.99 15.48
N LYS A 65 -7.91 -8.50 14.33
CA LYS A 65 -7.65 -9.92 14.08
C LYS A 65 -6.20 -10.10 13.58
N ASP A 66 -5.39 -10.88 14.30
CA ASP A 66 -4.01 -11.19 13.90
C ASP A 66 -3.97 -12.37 12.92
N ASN A 67 -2.97 -12.38 12.04
CA ASN A 67 -2.69 -13.44 11.07
C ASN A 67 -3.93 -13.99 10.35
N ILE A 68 -4.71 -13.07 9.76
CA ILE A 68 -5.99 -13.39 9.11
C ILE A 68 -5.82 -14.38 7.95
N TYR A 69 -4.67 -14.39 7.28
CA TYR A 69 -4.39 -15.38 6.24
C TYR A 69 -4.41 -16.81 6.81
N ASN A 70 -3.70 -17.06 7.92
CA ASN A 70 -3.69 -18.37 8.56
C ASN A 70 -5.06 -18.71 9.17
N ALA A 71 -5.73 -17.73 9.79
CA ALA A 71 -7.04 -17.93 10.38
C ALA A 71 -8.07 -18.46 9.35
N GLU A 72 -8.05 -17.92 8.13
CA GLU A 72 -9.01 -18.28 7.09
C GLU A 72 -8.57 -19.48 6.24
N ASN A 73 -7.27 -19.74 6.11
CA ASN A 73 -6.74 -20.79 5.21
C ASN A 73 -6.13 -22.00 5.93
N GLY A 74 -5.90 -21.93 7.24
CA GLY A 74 -5.31 -22.99 8.05
C GLY A 74 -3.84 -23.30 7.74
N VAL A 75 -3.14 -22.40 7.02
CA VAL A 75 -1.75 -22.54 6.61
C VAL A 75 -1.00 -21.22 6.73
N GLU A 76 0.31 -21.29 6.97
CA GLU A 76 1.16 -20.10 6.98
C GLU A 76 1.43 -19.58 5.56
N ILE A 77 1.59 -18.27 5.44
CA ILE A 77 1.77 -17.63 4.13
C ILE A 77 3.17 -17.85 3.57
N GLY A 78 4.18 -18.01 4.44
CA GLY A 78 5.59 -18.16 4.06
C GLY A 78 6.47 -17.04 4.61
N ASN A 79 7.77 -17.15 4.39
CA ASN A 79 8.77 -16.25 4.98
C ASN A 79 8.91 -14.92 4.19
N ILE A 80 8.93 -13.80 4.93
CA ILE A 80 8.99 -12.42 4.44
C ILE A 80 7.81 -12.06 3.53
N LEU A 81 6.68 -11.71 4.15
CA LEU A 81 5.58 -11.05 3.42
C LEU A 81 5.97 -9.59 3.17
N GLN A 82 6.56 -9.35 2.00
CA GLN A 82 7.22 -8.08 1.67
C GLN A 82 6.23 -6.96 1.38
N SER A 83 5.15 -7.25 0.64
CA SER A 83 4.21 -6.23 0.22
C SER A 83 2.86 -6.80 -0.18
N MET A 84 1.91 -5.91 -0.41
CA MET A 84 0.57 -6.24 -0.90
C MET A 84 0.10 -5.22 -1.92
N VAL A 85 -0.67 -5.66 -2.92
CA VAL A 85 -1.45 -4.78 -3.77
C VAL A 85 -2.91 -5.24 -3.80
N LEU A 86 -3.83 -4.27 -3.75
CA LEU A 86 -5.27 -4.51 -3.79
C LEU A 86 -5.79 -4.18 -5.19
N TYR A 87 -6.57 -5.07 -5.79
CA TYR A 87 -7.17 -4.87 -7.10
C TYR A 87 -8.52 -5.58 -7.20
N GLY A 88 -9.59 -4.81 -7.45
CA GLY A 88 -10.96 -5.33 -7.41
C GLY A 88 -11.27 -5.97 -6.06
N ASN A 89 -11.66 -7.25 -6.09
CA ASN A 89 -11.92 -8.06 -4.90
C ASN A 89 -10.69 -8.85 -4.43
N GLN A 90 -9.55 -8.71 -5.09
CA GLN A 90 -8.35 -9.50 -4.82
C GLN A 90 -7.31 -8.68 -4.05
N ALA A 91 -6.53 -9.38 -3.23
CA ALA A 91 -5.26 -8.93 -2.71
C ALA A 91 -4.17 -9.88 -3.20
N PHE A 92 -3.10 -9.31 -3.74
CA PHE A 92 -1.89 -10.02 -4.16
C PHE A 92 -0.84 -9.82 -3.09
N LEU A 93 -0.43 -10.90 -2.43
CA LEU A 93 0.43 -10.91 -1.25
C LEU A 93 1.83 -11.40 -1.67
N VAL A 94 2.80 -10.50 -1.77
CA VAL A 94 4.14 -10.80 -2.29
C VAL A 94 5.01 -11.36 -1.16
N VAL A 95 5.38 -12.64 -1.26
CA VAL A 95 6.15 -13.36 -0.22
C VAL A 95 7.56 -13.61 -0.74
N ASN A 96 8.50 -12.73 -0.35
CA ASN A 96 9.83 -12.59 -0.93
C ASN A 96 10.66 -13.89 -0.83
N VAL A 97 11.03 -14.32 0.38
CA VAL A 97 11.91 -15.48 0.56
C VAL A 97 11.22 -16.80 0.12
N SER A 98 9.89 -16.79 0.05
CA SER A 98 9.11 -17.93 -0.47
C SER A 98 8.93 -17.92 -1.98
N ASN A 99 9.46 -16.92 -2.70
CA ASN A 99 9.36 -16.76 -4.16
C ASN A 99 7.96 -16.98 -4.73
N LYS A 100 6.95 -16.42 -4.07
CA LYS A 100 5.55 -16.58 -4.49
C LYS A 100 4.70 -15.36 -4.21
N ILE A 101 3.55 -15.32 -4.86
CA ILE A 101 2.45 -14.41 -4.60
C ILE A 101 1.22 -15.24 -4.24
N GLU A 102 0.67 -15.03 -3.04
CA GLU A 102 -0.64 -15.59 -2.70
C GLU A 102 -1.73 -14.62 -3.14
N VAL A 103 -2.75 -15.14 -3.82
CA VAL A 103 -3.90 -14.36 -4.29
C VAL A 103 -5.09 -14.74 -3.42
N VAL A 104 -5.65 -13.76 -2.73
CA VAL A 104 -6.78 -13.96 -1.81
C VAL A 104 -7.93 -13.03 -2.14
N ASN A 105 -9.14 -13.41 -1.77
CA ASN A 105 -10.24 -12.46 -1.70
C ASN A 105 -9.98 -11.47 -0.56
N ARG A 106 -9.86 -10.17 -0.84
CA ARG A 106 -9.47 -9.18 0.18
C ARG A 106 -10.52 -8.96 1.28
N PHE A 107 -11.76 -9.40 1.10
CA PHE A 107 -12.84 -9.20 2.08
C PHE A 107 -13.07 -10.41 2.97
N THR A 108 -12.78 -11.62 2.50
CA THR A 108 -12.87 -12.87 3.28
C THR A 108 -11.51 -13.47 3.63
N PHE A 109 -10.43 -13.00 3.02
CA PHE A 109 -9.07 -13.52 3.12
C PHE A 109 -8.87 -15.00 2.74
N LEU A 110 -9.87 -15.64 2.16
CA LEU A 110 -9.75 -16.98 1.58
C LEU A 110 -8.85 -16.93 0.33
N ARG A 111 -7.91 -17.87 0.27
CA ARG A 111 -7.02 -18.06 -0.88
C ARG A 111 -7.79 -18.49 -2.10
N GLU A 112 -7.57 -17.78 -3.19
CA GLU A 112 -8.13 -18.05 -4.51
C GLU A 112 -7.10 -18.72 -5.42
N ASN A 113 -5.83 -18.31 -5.35
CA ASN A 113 -4.76 -18.86 -6.17
C ASN A 113 -3.35 -18.57 -5.61
N THR A 114 -2.32 -19.11 -6.25
CA THR A 114 -0.91 -18.86 -5.95
C THR A 114 -0.12 -18.72 -7.26
N ILE A 115 0.80 -17.75 -7.34
CA ILE A 115 1.82 -17.65 -8.39
C ILE A 115 3.16 -17.99 -7.74
N ASP A 116 3.84 -19.04 -8.21
CA ASP A 116 5.12 -19.53 -7.68
C ASP A 116 6.15 -19.82 -8.78
N GLU A 117 5.90 -19.32 -9.98
CA GLU A 117 6.80 -19.35 -11.13
C GLU A 117 7.15 -17.92 -11.56
N HIS A 118 8.31 -17.74 -12.20
CA HIS A 118 8.80 -16.43 -12.69
C HIS A 118 8.95 -15.37 -11.60
N LEU A 119 9.23 -15.80 -10.37
CA LEU A 119 9.48 -14.95 -9.22
C LEU A 119 10.82 -15.36 -8.60
N VAL A 120 11.72 -14.39 -8.46
CA VAL A 120 13.04 -14.59 -7.85
C VAL A 120 13.33 -13.38 -6.98
N ASN A 121 13.23 -13.55 -5.67
CA ASN A 121 13.26 -12.49 -4.67
C ASN A 121 12.25 -11.36 -5.00
N PRO A 122 10.94 -11.67 -5.14
CA PRO A 122 9.95 -10.67 -5.49
C PRO A 122 9.79 -9.63 -4.36
N ARG A 123 9.55 -8.37 -4.73
CA ARG A 123 9.58 -7.22 -3.82
C ARG A 123 8.22 -6.53 -3.71
N TYR A 124 7.85 -5.78 -4.75
CA TYR A 124 6.61 -5.01 -4.81
C TYR A 124 5.81 -5.38 -6.05
N ALA A 125 4.50 -5.16 -5.98
CA ALA A 125 3.62 -5.37 -7.11
C ALA A 125 2.68 -4.18 -7.34
N VAL A 126 2.36 -3.92 -8.61
CA VAL A 126 1.33 -2.96 -9.02
C VAL A 126 0.47 -3.57 -10.12
N VAL A 127 -0.79 -3.15 -10.19
CA VAL A 127 -1.69 -3.54 -11.28
C VAL A 127 -1.91 -2.34 -12.19
N ALA A 128 -1.66 -2.52 -13.49
CA ALA A 128 -1.93 -1.52 -14.52
C ALA A 128 -2.29 -2.22 -15.83
N ASN A 129 -3.18 -1.62 -16.62
CA ASN A 129 -3.57 -2.17 -17.94
C ASN A 129 -3.93 -3.68 -17.93
N HIS A 130 -4.67 -4.13 -16.91
CA HIS A 130 -5.05 -5.55 -16.70
C HIS A 130 -3.86 -6.51 -16.50
N LYS A 131 -2.71 -6.00 -16.08
CA LYS A 131 -1.52 -6.78 -15.79
C LYS A 131 -0.99 -6.50 -14.40
N LEU A 132 -0.47 -7.55 -13.77
CA LEU A 132 0.28 -7.48 -12.53
C LEU A 132 1.77 -7.39 -12.87
N TYR A 133 2.41 -6.31 -12.44
CA TYR A 133 3.85 -6.09 -12.59
C TYR A 133 4.50 -6.29 -11.23
N VAL A 134 5.55 -7.11 -11.17
CA VAL A 134 6.20 -7.49 -9.91
C VAL A 134 7.69 -7.24 -10.03
N SER A 135 8.25 -6.40 -9.16
CA SER A 135 9.70 -6.19 -9.08
C SER A 135 10.39 -7.39 -8.45
N ASN A 136 11.50 -7.82 -9.05
CA ASN A 136 12.28 -8.98 -8.64
C ASN A 136 13.76 -8.62 -8.67
N TRP A 137 14.49 -9.00 -7.62
CA TRP A 137 15.94 -8.80 -7.56
C TRP A 137 16.73 -9.84 -8.36
N GLY A 138 16.11 -10.94 -8.80
CA GLY A 138 16.88 -12.03 -9.41
C GLY A 138 17.78 -12.73 -8.38
N ASP A 139 18.93 -13.25 -8.81
CA ASP A 139 19.96 -13.77 -7.93
C ASP A 139 20.66 -12.60 -7.22
N THR A 140 20.59 -12.58 -5.89
CA THR A 140 21.21 -11.51 -5.07
C THR A 140 22.74 -11.44 -5.20
N ALA A 141 23.39 -12.42 -5.83
CA ALA A 141 24.81 -12.41 -6.16
C ALA A 141 25.13 -11.76 -7.52
N SER A 142 24.12 -11.35 -8.28
CA SER A 142 24.22 -10.69 -9.58
C SER A 142 23.57 -9.30 -9.52
N GLU A 143 24.13 -8.36 -10.27
CA GLU A 143 23.60 -6.99 -10.38
C GLU A 143 22.92 -6.72 -11.74
N THR A 144 22.71 -7.78 -12.54
CA THR A 144 22.35 -7.65 -13.97
C THR A 144 21.15 -8.48 -14.40
N ASP A 145 20.55 -9.23 -13.48
CA ASP A 145 19.42 -10.12 -13.75
C ASP A 145 18.13 -9.67 -13.06
N ASP A 146 18.10 -8.49 -12.45
CA ASP A 146 16.90 -7.84 -11.94
C ASP A 146 15.88 -7.58 -13.05
N PHE A 147 14.60 -7.77 -12.72
CA PHE A 147 13.52 -7.71 -13.69
C PHE A 147 12.18 -7.34 -13.08
N ILE A 148 11.27 -6.90 -13.95
CA ILE A 148 9.84 -6.82 -13.65
C ILE A 148 9.15 -8.00 -14.33
N ALA A 149 8.58 -8.91 -13.53
CA ALA A 149 7.75 -9.99 -14.03
C ALA A 149 6.35 -9.44 -14.35
N VAL A 150 5.82 -9.78 -15.53
CA VAL A 150 4.51 -9.31 -15.98
C VAL A 150 3.58 -10.50 -16.13
N PHE A 151 2.44 -10.44 -15.44
CA PHE A 151 1.39 -11.46 -15.50
C PHE A 151 0.08 -10.83 -15.96
N ASN A 152 -0.75 -11.59 -16.66
CA ASN A 152 -2.15 -11.23 -16.84
C ASN A 152 -2.84 -11.27 -15.47
N VAL A 153 -3.52 -10.20 -15.04
CA VAL A 153 -4.09 -10.13 -13.69
C VAL A 153 -5.32 -11.03 -13.50
N GLU A 154 -6.01 -11.42 -14.59
CA GLU A 154 -7.21 -12.25 -14.52
C GLU A 154 -6.88 -13.73 -14.57
N THR A 155 -5.97 -14.13 -15.47
CA THR A 155 -5.57 -15.54 -15.64
C THR A 155 -4.35 -15.93 -14.82
N LEU A 156 -3.63 -14.94 -14.27
CA LEU A 156 -2.38 -15.10 -13.53
C LEU A 156 -1.24 -15.74 -14.34
N THR A 157 -1.38 -15.79 -15.66
CA THR A 157 -0.37 -16.37 -16.55
C THR A 157 0.74 -15.36 -16.79
N HIS A 158 1.99 -15.84 -16.69
CA HIS A 158 3.17 -15.06 -17.06
C HIS A 158 3.09 -14.65 -18.53
N GLU A 159 3.43 -13.40 -18.82
CA GLU A 159 3.47 -12.85 -20.17
C GLU A 159 4.90 -12.59 -20.63
N LYS A 160 5.71 -11.91 -19.80
CA LYS A 160 7.13 -11.66 -20.04
C LYS A 160 7.84 -11.09 -18.82
N ASP A 161 9.16 -11.05 -18.92
CA ASP A 161 10.03 -10.31 -18.02
C ASP A 161 10.58 -9.06 -18.71
N ILE A 162 10.64 -7.95 -17.99
CA ILE A 162 11.25 -6.70 -18.43
C ILE A 162 12.53 -6.50 -17.63
N SER A 163 13.69 -6.68 -18.26
CA SER A 163 14.98 -6.44 -17.61
C SER A 163 15.09 -4.98 -17.17
N VAL A 164 15.55 -4.77 -15.93
CA VAL A 164 15.76 -3.44 -15.36
C VAL A 164 17.14 -3.37 -14.70
N VAL A 165 17.55 -2.18 -14.28
CA VAL A 165 18.78 -2.01 -13.51
C VAL A 165 18.60 -2.50 -12.07
N LEU A 166 19.73 -2.76 -11.40
CA LEU A 166 19.82 -3.29 -10.05
C LEU A 166 18.84 -2.67 -9.05
N GLY A 167 18.23 -3.54 -8.24
CA GLY A 167 17.47 -3.23 -7.05
C GLY A 167 16.12 -2.55 -7.30
N PRO A 168 15.27 -3.03 -8.24
CA PRO A 168 13.93 -2.53 -8.39
C PRO A 168 13.13 -2.81 -7.11
N GLU A 169 12.54 -1.77 -6.55
CA GLU A 169 11.77 -1.83 -5.31
C GLU A 169 10.34 -1.31 -5.54
N LYS A 170 9.95 -0.25 -4.83
CA LYS A 170 8.59 0.29 -4.87
C LYS A 170 8.23 0.80 -6.26
N MET A 171 6.95 0.65 -6.61
CA MET A 171 6.40 1.08 -7.88
C MET A 171 5.18 1.98 -7.67
N ASN A 172 4.99 2.96 -8.55
CA ASN A 172 3.78 3.78 -8.61
C ASN A 172 3.22 3.82 -10.03
N VAL A 173 1.90 3.71 -10.17
CA VAL A 173 1.19 3.80 -11.44
C VAL A 173 0.65 5.22 -11.61
N VAL A 174 1.00 5.88 -12.71
CA VAL A 174 0.44 7.19 -13.09
C VAL A 174 0.03 7.16 -14.56
N GLY A 175 -1.27 7.19 -14.81
CA GLY A 175 -1.83 7.04 -16.16
C GLY A 175 -1.43 5.69 -16.77
N THR A 176 -0.73 5.72 -17.90
CA THR A 176 -0.23 4.52 -18.61
C THR A 176 1.25 4.24 -18.32
N LYS A 177 1.79 4.77 -17.22
CA LYS A 177 3.19 4.62 -16.83
C LYS A 177 3.31 3.96 -15.48
N ILE A 178 4.35 3.14 -15.33
CA ILE A 178 4.81 2.62 -14.04
C ILE A 178 6.18 3.20 -13.77
N PHE A 179 6.34 3.85 -12.63
CA PHE A 179 7.61 4.36 -12.14
C PHE A 179 8.17 3.39 -11.11
N ILE A 180 9.43 3.00 -11.24
CA ILE A 180 10.09 2.00 -10.41
C ILE A 180 11.28 2.66 -9.74
N ALA A 181 11.29 2.71 -8.41
CA ALA A 181 12.46 3.14 -7.67
C ALA A 181 13.51 2.03 -7.66
N HIS A 182 14.77 2.37 -7.96
CA HIS A 182 15.90 1.45 -7.87
C HIS A 182 16.73 1.77 -6.63
N GLU A 183 16.43 1.12 -5.51
CA GLU A 183 17.13 1.35 -4.24
C GLU A 183 18.56 0.79 -4.26
N GLY A 184 18.75 -0.33 -4.98
CA GLY A 184 20.05 -0.93 -5.22
C GLY A 184 20.24 -2.36 -4.67
N ALA A 185 19.20 -2.98 -4.11
CA ALA A 185 19.31 -4.30 -3.46
C ALA A 185 20.42 -4.32 -2.41
N TRP A 186 21.44 -5.18 -2.54
CA TRP A 186 22.63 -5.16 -1.67
C TRP A 186 23.69 -4.13 -2.08
N GLY A 187 23.56 -3.57 -3.28
CA GLY A 187 24.35 -2.47 -3.80
C GLY A 187 23.68 -1.12 -3.56
N ILE A 188 23.91 -0.18 -4.47
CA ILE A 188 23.40 1.19 -4.39
C ILE A 188 22.98 1.60 -5.80
N ASN A 189 21.85 2.27 -5.92
CA ASN A 189 21.39 2.81 -7.19
C ASN A 189 20.70 4.17 -7.00
N ASN A 190 20.54 4.91 -8.10
CA ASN A 190 20.04 6.29 -8.12
C ASN A 190 19.08 6.55 -9.29
N LYS A 191 18.37 5.51 -9.73
CA LYS A 191 17.49 5.56 -10.89
C LYS A 191 16.03 5.39 -10.51
N VAL A 192 15.17 6.03 -11.32
CA VAL A 192 13.76 5.71 -11.45
C VAL A 192 13.50 5.28 -12.89
N SER A 193 13.19 4.01 -13.13
CA SER A 193 12.81 3.54 -14.46
C SER A 193 11.33 3.77 -14.71
N VAL A 194 10.97 4.05 -15.96
CA VAL A 194 9.59 4.28 -16.38
C VAL A 194 9.20 3.24 -17.43
N ILE A 195 8.19 2.42 -17.13
CA ILE A 195 7.60 1.47 -18.08
C ILE A 195 6.34 2.09 -18.70
N ASN A 196 6.22 1.99 -20.02
CA ASN A 196 4.95 2.24 -20.71
C ASN A 196 4.10 0.96 -20.69
N THR A 197 2.91 1.00 -20.07
CA THR A 197 2.07 -0.20 -19.88
C THR A 197 1.35 -0.67 -21.16
N GLY A 198 1.41 0.11 -22.24
CA GLY A 198 0.88 -0.27 -23.55
C GLY A 198 1.84 -1.13 -24.37
N SER A 199 3.16 -0.89 -24.25
CA SER A 199 4.20 -1.69 -24.90
C SER A 199 4.92 -2.65 -23.95
N ASP A 200 4.79 -2.43 -22.64
CA ASP A 200 5.51 -3.11 -21.58
C ASP A 200 7.03 -3.02 -21.78
N GLU A 201 7.50 -1.82 -22.09
CA GLU A 201 8.92 -1.52 -22.31
C GLU A 201 9.32 -0.28 -21.50
N ILE A 202 10.61 -0.21 -21.12
CA ILE A 202 11.18 0.98 -20.51
C ILE A 202 11.11 2.13 -21.52
N SER A 203 10.36 3.18 -21.20
CA SER A 203 10.25 4.39 -22.02
C SER A 203 11.20 5.50 -21.58
N SER A 204 11.63 5.50 -20.31
CA SER A 204 12.55 6.50 -19.76
C SER A 204 13.28 5.97 -18.53
N VAL A 205 14.42 6.55 -18.22
CA VAL A 205 15.15 6.36 -16.96
C VAL A 205 15.55 7.73 -16.44
N ILE A 206 15.11 8.04 -15.22
CA ILE A 206 15.31 9.33 -14.57
C ILE A 206 16.38 9.14 -13.50
N GLU A 207 17.36 10.05 -13.46
CA GLU A 207 18.37 10.08 -12.40
C GLU A 207 17.85 10.90 -11.21
N VAL A 208 18.00 10.33 -10.01
CA VAL A 208 17.64 10.92 -8.72
C VAL A 208 18.83 10.77 -7.76
N GLY A 209 18.62 10.94 -6.45
CA GLY A 209 19.63 10.69 -5.44
C GLY A 209 19.82 9.20 -5.16
N GLU A 210 20.90 8.85 -4.48
CA GLU A 210 21.20 7.48 -4.08
C GLU A 210 20.15 6.93 -3.11
N VAL A 211 19.82 5.64 -3.27
CA VAL A 211 18.90 4.89 -2.39
C VAL A 211 17.47 5.49 -2.41
N PRO A 212 16.78 5.56 -3.57
CA PRO A 212 15.36 5.93 -3.63
C PRO A 212 14.49 4.89 -2.91
N ASN A 213 14.16 5.15 -1.65
CA ASN A 213 13.51 4.19 -0.73
C ASN A 213 11.98 4.24 -0.78
N SER A 214 11.41 5.37 -1.20
CA SER A 214 9.97 5.59 -1.14
C SER A 214 9.48 6.57 -2.18
N MET A 215 8.21 6.40 -2.56
CA MET A 215 7.55 7.23 -3.57
C MET A 215 6.06 7.39 -3.29
N GLY A 216 5.50 8.53 -3.69
CA GLY A 216 4.05 8.74 -3.73
C GLY A 216 3.65 9.78 -4.78
N VAL A 217 2.36 9.91 -5.04
CA VAL A 217 1.83 10.76 -6.12
C VAL A 217 0.92 11.83 -5.53
N ASP A 218 1.14 13.09 -5.92
CA ASP A 218 0.29 14.20 -5.47
C ASP A 218 -1.00 14.30 -6.28
N SER A 219 -1.89 15.23 -5.89
CA SER A 219 -3.18 15.38 -6.56
C SER A 219 -3.07 15.94 -7.98
N ALA A 220 -1.92 16.49 -8.36
CA ALA A 220 -1.64 16.94 -9.73
C ALA A 220 -1.03 15.83 -10.59
N GLY A 221 -0.75 14.66 -10.02
CA GLY A 221 -0.14 13.53 -10.73
C GLY A 221 1.38 13.62 -10.81
N ASN A 222 2.04 14.49 -10.03
CA ASN A 222 3.49 14.49 -9.94
C ASN A 222 3.95 13.38 -8.99
N LEU A 223 5.04 12.73 -9.34
CA LEU A 223 5.65 11.70 -8.52
C LEU A 223 6.68 12.34 -7.60
N TRP A 224 6.57 12.06 -6.31
CA TRP A 224 7.54 12.43 -5.29
C TRP A 224 8.39 11.21 -4.94
N VAL A 225 9.71 11.35 -5.02
CA VAL A 225 10.68 10.27 -4.79
C VAL A 225 11.67 10.71 -3.72
N LEU A 226 11.72 9.97 -2.62
CA LEU A 226 12.63 10.22 -1.51
C LEU A 226 13.80 9.26 -1.58
N CYS A 227 14.99 9.84 -1.53
CA CYS A 227 16.28 9.17 -1.54
C CYS A 227 16.89 9.28 -0.15
N GLY A 228 17.23 8.13 0.45
CA GLY A 228 17.84 8.07 1.78
C GLY A 228 19.31 8.50 1.78
N GLY A 229 20.00 8.40 0.64
CA GLY A 229 21.44 8.56 0.57
C GLY A 229 22.19 7.34 1.11
N ILE A 230 23.49 7.26 0.82
CA ILE A 230 24.34 6.14 1.20
C ILE A 230 24.66 6.24 2.71
N PRO A 231 24.35 5.23 3.53
CA PRO A 231 24.63 5.27 4.96
C PRO A 231 26.12 5.39 5.31
N ALA A 232 26.43 6.09 6.42
CA ALA A 232 27.80 6.33 6.88
C ALA A 232 28.68 5.07 7.03
N TRP A 233 28.10 3.95 7.46
CA TRP A 233 28.85 2.71 7.73
C TRP A 233 29.44 2.05 6.47
N THR A 234 29.01 2.47 5.27
CA THR A 234 29.57 2.02 3.99
C THR A 234 30.94 2.64 3.66
N GLY A 235 31.31 3.75 4.32
CA GLY A 235 32.53 4.50 4.07
C GLY A 235 32.49 5.49 2.90
N ASN A 236 31.35 5.61 2.20
CA ASN A 236 31.12 6.60 1.13
C ASN A 236 29.75 7.27 1.31
N GLU A 237 29.57 7.94 2.45
CA GLU A 237 28.29 8.54 2.84
C GLU A 237 27.81 9.61 1.85
N THR A 238 26.51 9.60 1.56
CA THR A 238 25.80 10.70 0.92
C THR A 238 24.52 10.99 1.68
N PHE A 239 24.05 12.23 1.67
CA PHE A 239 22.82 12.60 2.35
C PHE A 239 21.60 12.47 1.45
N GLY A 240 20.43 12.45 2.09
CA GLY A 240 19.16 12.29 1.41
C GLY A 240 18.81 13.43 0.48
N SER A 241 17.86 13.15 -0.40
CA SER A 241 17.26 14.14 -1.30
C SER A 241 15.82 13.76 -1.62
N LEU A 242 14.99 14.74 -1.93
CA LEU A 242 13.59 14.55 -2.34
C LEU A 242 13.40 15.20 -3.71
N TYR A 243 12.80 14.45 -4.62
CA TYR A 243 12.55 14.87 -5.99
C TYR A 243 11.06 14.93 -6.26
N MET A 244 10.63 15.98 -6.96
CA MET A 244 9.31 16.03 -7.60
C MET A 244 9.52 15.87 -9.10
N ILE A 245 8.92 14.82 -9.67
CA ILE A 245 9.01 14.44 -11.07
C ILE A 245 7.68 14.71 -11.75
N ASN A 246 7.72 15.45 -12.87
CA ASN A 246 6.61 15.56 -13.78
C ASN A 246 6.43 14.26 -14.55
N THR A 247 5.32 13.57 -14.33
CA THR A 247 5.06 12.22 -14.88
C THR A 247 4.60 12.23 -16.34
N ILE A 248 4.27 13.40 -16.90
CA ILE A 248 3.94 13.54 -18.32
C ILE A 248 5.23 13.62 -19.13
N ALA A 249 6.13 14.51 -18.73
CA ALA A 249 7.40 14.77 -19.40
C ALA A 249 8.55 13.86 -18.96
N ASP A 250 8.40 13.11 -17.86
CA ASP A 250 9.42 12.26 -17.24
C ASP A 250 10.69 13.05 -16.86
N VAL A 251 10.51 14.24 -16.29
CA VAL A 251 11.60 15.14 -15.88
C VAL A 251 11.45 15.59 -14.44
N VAL A 252 12.59 15.76 -13.77
CA VAL A 252 12.66 16.38 -12.44
C VAL A 252 12.31 17.87 -12.56
N GLU A 253 11.34 18.33 -11.78
CA GLU A 253 10.94 19.74 -11.70
C GLU A 253 11.42 20.42 -10.41
N LYS A 254 11.52 19.67 -9.31
CA LYS A 254 12.07 20.16 -8.04
C LYS A 254 13.00 19.14 -7.42
N THR A 255 14.03 19.66 -6.75
CA THR A 255 14.95 18.89 -5.94
C THR A 255 15.16 19.60 -4.61
N PHE A 256 15.11 18.82 -3.55
CA PHE A 256 15.38 19.24 -2.19
C PHE A 256 16.52 18.37 -1.65
N THR A 257 17.53 18.99 -1.06
CA THR A 257 18.68 18.28 -0.48
C THR A 257 18.63 18.38 1.03
N PHE A 258 18.87 17.27 1.72
CA PHE A 258 18.90 17.23 3.17
C PHE A 258 20.33 17.47 3.66
N ASP A 259 20.46 18.23 4.74
CA ASP A 259 21.74 18.40 5.43
C ASP A 259 21.91 17.28 6.46
N ASN A 260 22.97 16.47 6.34
CA ASN A 260 23.35 15.45 7.32
C ASN A 260 22.21 14.52 7.78
N ALA A 261 21.32 14.10 6.87
CA ALA A 261 20.18 13.25 7.23
C ALA A 261 19.91 12.16 6.18
N HIS A 262 19.33 11.06 6.66
CA HIS A 262 18.85 9.92 5.88
C HIS A 262 17.33 9.80 6.06
N PRO A 263 16.53 10.52 5.24
CA PRO A 263 15.08 10.49 5.35
C PRO A 263 14.51 9.21 4.72
N ASP A 264 13.35 8.77 5.22
CA ASP A 264 12.64 7.60 4.71
C ASP A 264 11.11 7.84 4.71
N HIS A 265 10.40 6.95 4.02
CA HIS A 265 8.96 6.78 4.06
C HIS A 265 8.16 8.01 3.62
N VAL A 266 8.50 8.59 2.46
CA VAL A 266 7.65 9.62 1.88
C VAL A 266 6.25 9.06 1.62
N THR A 267 5.26 9.82 2.07
CA THR A 267 3.85 9.49 1.93
C THR A 267 3.06 10.76 1.66
N LEU A 268 2.00 10.64 0.86
CA LEU A 268 1.24 11.78 0.39
C LEU A 268 -0.23 11.65 0.81
N ASP A 269 -0.79 12.77 1.27
CA ASP A 269 -2.20 12.93 1.51
C ASP A 269 -2.72 14.16 0.75
N GLY A 270 -3.26 13.89 -0.44
CA GLY A 270 -3.61 14.93 -1.41
C GLY A 270 -2.37 15.68 -1.92
N ASN A 271 -2.15 16.90 -1.42
CA ASN A 271 -0.98 17.72 -1.73
C ASN A 271 -0.06 17.91 -0.53
N ASN A 272 -0.33 17.25 0.59
CA ASN A 272 0.57 17.22 1.74
C ASN A 272 1.61 16.12 1.49
N VAL A 273 2.88 16.50 1.48
CA VAL A 273 4.03 15.60 1.39
C VAL A 273 4.58 15.45 2.80
N LEU A 274 4.55 14.23 3.33
CA LEU A 274 5.09 13.88 4.63
C LEU A 274 6.22 12.88 4.45
N TYR A 275 7.22 12.94 5.32
CA TYR A 275 8.33 11.98 5.38
C TYR A 275 8.88 11.93 6.80
N ALA A 276 9.70 10.92 7.09
CA ALA A 276 10.34 10.79 8.39
C ALA A 276 11.86 10.93 8.30
N ILE A 277 12.45 11.43 9.38
CA ILE A 277 13.87 11.30 9.70
C ILE A 277 13.91 10.64 11.07
N ASN A 278 14.34 9.38 11.13
CA ASN A 278 14.15 8.52 12.30
C ASN A 278 12.66 8.46 12.69
N SER A 279 12.29 8.90 13.89
CA SER A 279 10.90 8.96 14.37
C SER A 279 10.24 10.34 14.22
N ASP A 280 10.99 11.36 13.77
CA ASP A 280 10.45 12.70 13.55
C ASP A 280 9.83 12.79 12.16
N VAL A 281 8.56 13.18 12.11
CA VAL A 281 7.80 13.37 10.87
C VAL A 281 7.79 14.85 10.54
N TYR A 282 8.07 15.13 9.27
CA TYR A 282 8.05 16.45 8.68
C TYR A 282 6.95 16.50 7.63
N GLY A 283 6.36 17.67 7.43
CA GLY A 283 5.28 17.87 6.47
C GLY A 283 5.41 19.19 5.73
N MET A 284 5.11 19.18 4.44
CA MET A 284 5.05 20.37 3.60
C MET A 284 3.96 20.23 2.53
N GLY A 285 3.53 21.35 1.94
CA GLY A 285 2.67 21.31 0.76
C GLY A 285 3.49 21.05 -0.51
N ALA A 286 2.90 20.40 -1.51
CA ALA A 286 3.54 20.12 -2.81
C ALA A 286 4.07 21.37 -3.54
N ASN A 287 3.51 22.55 -3.23
CA ASN A 287 3.96 23.83 -3.77
C ASN A 287 5.18 24.43 -3.04
N ALA A 288 5.66 23.82 -1.96
CA ALA A 288 6.84 24.28 -1.24
C ALA A 288 8.06 24.38 -2.16
N THR A 289 8.96 25.30 -1.81
CA THR A 289 10.22 25.55 -2.52
C THR A 289 11.44 25.27 -1.64
N GLU A 290 11.24 24.94 -0.37
CA GLU A 290 12.26 24.56 0.61
C GLU A 290 11.72 23.46 1.53
N LEU A 291 12.62 22.70 2.16
CA LEU A 291 12.25 21.69 3.15
C LEU A 291 11.76 22.36 4.44
N PRO A 292 10.79 21.75 5.15
CA PRO A 292 10.42 22.21 6.48
C PRO A 292 11.59 22.01 7.46
N THR A 293 11.80 22.99 8.35
CA THR A 293 12.81 22.90 9.42
C THR A 293 12.22 22.47 10.76
N GLU A 294 10.91 22.63 10.93
CA GLU A 294 10.20 22.27 12.17
C GLU A 294 9.64 20.85 12.05
N VAL A 295 9.79 20.08 13.12
CA VAL A 295 9.16 18.77 13.26
C VAL A 295 7.64 18.97 13.35
N LEU A 296 6.89 18.26 12.49
CA LEU A 296 5.43 18.29 12.52
C LEU A 296 4.90 17.49 13.72
N LEU A 297 5.39 16.26 13.88
CA LEU A 297 5.13 15.41 15.05
C LEU A 297 6.25 14.38 15.19
N THR A 298 6.47 13.89 16.41
CA THR A 298 7.37 12.76 16.68
C THR A 298 6.52 11.53 16.98
N VAL A 299 6.76 10.44 16.24
CA VAL A 299 6.13 9.14 16.50
C VAL A 299 6.76 8.56 17.76
N ASP A 300 5.94 8.10 18.71
CA ASP A 300 6.40 7.49 19.97
C ASP A 300 6.91 6.07 19.70
N THR A 301 8.09 5.97 19.09
CA THR A 301 8.74 4.70 18.77
C THR A 301 10.25 4.83 18.70
N ALA A 302 10.95 3.74 19.02
CA ALA A 302 12.40 3.63 18.83
C ALA A 302 12.78 3.44 17.36
N THR A 303 11.95 2.73 16.58
CA THR A 303 12.27 2.42 15.17
C THR A 303 11.00 2.43 14.32
N LEU A 304 10.83 3.49 13.54
CA LEU A 304 9.80 3.58 12.51
C LEU A 304 10.10 2.59 11.39
N TYR A 305 9.05 1.96 10.84
CA TYR A 305 9.20 0.93 9.80
C TYR A 305 8.23 1.05 8.64
N GLY A 306 7.08 1.68 8.88
CA GLY A 306 6.14 2.04 7.84
C GLY A 306 5.46 3.36 8.20
N LEU A 307 5.20 4.15 7.17
CA LEU A 307 4.49 5.42 7.30
C LEU A 307 3.48 5.56 6.16
N ARG A 308 2.23 5.89 6.50
CA ARG A 308 1.19 6.15 5.52
C ARG A 308 0.28 7.27 5.97
N ALA A 309 0.17 8.33 5.16
CA ALA A 309 -0.81 9.39 5.37
C ALA A 309 -2.07 9.14 4.52
N SER A 310 -3.23 9.49 5.07
CA SER A 310 -4.52 9.45 4.35
C SER A 310 -5.59 10.19 5.14
N GLY A 311 -6.29 11.13 4.53
CA GLY A 311 -7.48 11.76 5.10
C GLY A 311 -7.23 12.54 6.39
N ASN A 312 -6.10 13.25 6.47
CA ASN A 312 -5.54 13.93 7.64
C ASN A 312 -5.02 13.02 8.77
N TYR A 313 -5.02 11.71 8.54
CA TYR A 313 -4.47 10.74 9.48
C TYR A 313 -3.10 10.26 9.02
N LEU A 314 -2.25 9.99 10.00
CA LEU A 314 -0.93 9.39 9.79
C LEU A 314 -0.89 8.06 10.54
N PHE A 315 -0.64 7.00 9.79
CA PHE A 315 -0.49 5.64 10.28
C PHE A 315 1.00 5.32 10.29
N ALA A 316 1.55 5.10 11.48
CA ALA A 316 2.95 4.79 11.69
C ALA A 316 3.06 3.38 12.28
N SER A 317 3.86 2.53 11.67
CA SER A 317 4.14 1.19 12.18
C SER A 317 5.57 1.09 12.66
N HIS A 318 5.77 0.29 13.71
CA HIS A 318 7.07 0.15 14.35
C HIS A 318 7.43 -1.29 14.66
N TYR A 319 8.73 -1.55 14.82
CA TYR A 319 9.25 -2.80 15.37
C TYR A 319 10.32 -2.53 16.45
N GLU A 320 10.66 -3.55 17.23
CA GLU A 320 11.72 -3.46 18.24
C GLU A 320 12.98 -4.25 17.84
N ASP A 321 12.84 -5.53 17.53
CA ASP A 321 13.98 -6.47 17.44
C ASP A 321 13.79 -7.58 16.39
N TYR A 322 12.94 -7.35 15.37
CA TYR A 322 12.56 -8.32 14.34
C TYR A 322 12.05 -9.68 14.86
N SER A 323 11.68 -9.75 16.15
CA SER A 323 11.20 -10.96 16.82
C SER A 323 9.90 -10.69 17.59
N SER A 324 9.84 -9.54 18.25
CA SER A 324 8.71 -9.04 19.01
C SER A 324 7.65 -8.44 18.10
N LYS A 325 6.39 -8.52 18.55
CA LYS A 325 5.25 -7.87 17.88
C LYS A 325 5.49 -6.37 17.80
N GLY A 326 5.22 -5.79 16.63
CA GLY A 326 5.21 -4.34 16.44
C GLY A 326 3.90 -3.70 16.88
N SER A 327 3.74 -2.41 16.60
CA SER A 327 2.45 -1.73 16.68
C SER A 327 2.16 -0.90 15.44
N LEU A 328 0.89 -0.54 15.31
CA LEU A 328 0.34 0.41 14.37
C LEU A 328 -0.30 1.54 15.18
N THR A 329 0.16 2.76 14.95
CA THR A 329 -0.25 3.96 15.67
C THR A 329 -0.90 4.93 14.70
N MET A 330 -2.05 5.51 15.07
CA MET A 330 -2.78 6.48 14.27
C MET A 330 -2.77 7.84 14.94
N TYR A 331 -2.29 8.84 14.21
CA TYR A 331 -2.34 10.25 14.60
C TYR A 331 -3.31 11.01 13.70
N ASN A 332 -3.97 12.04 14.22
CA ASN A 332 -4.38 13.16 13.39
C ASN A 332 -3.17 14.08 13.24
N TYR A 333 -2.54 14.10 12.07
CA TYR A 333 -1.29 14.83 11.91
C TYR A 333 -1.50 16.35 11.77
N MET A 334 -2.74 16.81 11.58
CA MET A 334 -3.09 18.23 11.55
C MET A 334 -3.21 18.82 12.96
N SER A 335 -3.76 18.06 13.91
CA SER A 335 -3.82 18.45 15.34
C SER A 335 -2.67 17.87 16.17
N THR A 336 -1.81 17.06 15.56
CA THR A 336 -0.72 16.28 16.19
C THR A 336 -1.20 15.35 17.31
N GLU A 337 -2.50 15.00 17.31
CA GLU A 337 -3.12 14.18 18.34
C GLU A 337 -2.89 12.69 18.07
N LEU A 338 -2.40 11.96 19.06
CA LEU A 338 -2.39 10.50 19.06
C LEU A 338 -3.83 9.99 19.32
N LEU A 339 -4.38 9.24 18.38
CA LEU A 339 -5.75 8.73 18.46
C LEU A 339 -5.80 7.28 18.91
N ASN A 340 -4.95 6.41 18.37
CA ASN A 340 -4.96 4.99 18.66
C ASN A 340 -3.57 4.37 18.55
N THR A 341 -3.34 3.32 19.32
CA THR A 341 -2.18 2.42 19.21
C THR A 341 -2.66 0.99 19.34
N VAL A 342 -2.22 0.11 18.45
CA VAL A 342 -2.60 -1.30 18.49
C VAL A 342 -1.44 -2.21 18.12
N SER A 343 -1.24 -3.30 18.87
CA SER A 343 -0.19 -4.28 18.58
C SER A 343 -0.53 -5.12 17.35
N VAL A 344 0.43 -5.32 16.47
CA VAL A 344 0.33 -6.06 15.20
C VAL A 344 1.37 -7.20 15.14
N GLY A 345 1.62 -7.77 13.96
CA GLY A 345 2.63 -8.81 13.76
C GLY A 345 4.07 -8.30 13.88
N VAL A 346 5.03 -9.17 13.55
CA VAL A 346 6.46 -8.88 13.59
C VAL A 346 6.89 -8.21 12.28
N GLY A 347 7.59 -7.08 12.37
CA GLY A 347 8.02 -6.30 11.19
C GLY A 347 6.86 -5.71 10.37
N PRO A 348 5.98 -4.86 10.95
CA PRO A 348 4.87 -4.24 10.22
C PRO A 348 5.36 -3.15 9.26
N ASN A 349 5.52 -3.46 7.97
CA ASN A 349 6.17 -2.56 7.01
C ASN A 349 5.19 -1.72 6.18
N ALA A 350 3.92 -2.12 6.09
CA ALA A 350 2.95 -1.44 5.24
C ALA A 350 1.51 -1.48 5.78
N VAL A 351 0.76 -0.43 5.47
CA VAL A 351 -0.64 -0.22 5.83
C VAL A 351 -1.46 -0.08 4.56
N HIS A 352 -2.59 -0.80 4.46
CA HIS A 352 -3.52 -0.72 3.33
C HIS A 352 -4.96 -0.54 3.81
N PHE A 353 -5.71 0.36 3.18
CA PHE A 353 -7.13 0.58 3.48
C PHE A 353 -8.00 -0.35 2.65
N ASN A 354 -8.86 -1.13 3.32
CA ASN A 354 -9.62 -2.20 2.70
C ASN A 354 -11.05 -1.78 2.30
N ASN A 355 -11.17 -0.66 1.60
CA ASN A 355 -12.45 -0.12 1.14
C ASN A 355 -12.98 -0.78 -0.15
#